data_AF-A0A1Q4XNP1-F1
#
_entry.id   AF-A0A1Q4XNP1-F1
#
_cell.length_a   1.000
_cell.length_b   1.000
_cell.length_c   1.000
_cell.angle_alpha   90.00
_cell.angle_beta   90.00
_cell.angle_gamma   90.00
#
_symmetry.space_group_name_H-M   'P 1'
#
loop_
_entity.id
_entity.type
_entity.pdbx_description
1 polymer ?
#
loop_
_entity_poly.entity_id
_entity_poly.type
_entity_poly.pdbx_seq_one_letter_code
_entity_poly.pdbx_strand_id
1 'polypeptide(L)'
;MTTYEDLTPYAYSPEVTGPVVNVGWLGPESRFEVGEPEPGFAEALSALVRFHRVRVTRGWHPCRLCGPGAAYPVSEPDGDEEVTLGSAEIDVPGTGVVYAAPNLVHHYVVRHHYRPPAVFVRAVLARAEASAGAWEETKRSLSVGTPLRGEIHSYHVTGLWFDLPDHPDVDAFVPNDLYGPDGVGENREHVAFHVPVDAVVVGHSDRERRVLLRV
;
A
#
# COMPACT_ATOMS: atom_id res chain seq x y z
N MET A 1 -2.77 12.54 -14.83
CA MET A 1 -1.73 11.57 -14.47
C MET A 1 -0.78 11.49 -15.65
N THR A 2 0.52 11.43 -15.39
CA THR A 2 1.49 11.05 -16.42
C THR A 2 1.26 9.59 -16.79
N THR A 3 1.48 9.23 -18.04
CA THR A 3 1.33 7.87 -18.55
C THR A 3 2.68 7.23 -18.77
N TYR A 4 2.81 5.97 -18.38
CA TYR A 4 3.96 5.13 -18.66
C TYR A 4 3.48 3.76 -19.11
N GLU A 5 4.13 3.18 -20.10
CA GLU A 5 3.86 1.79 -20.50
C GLU A 5 4.25 0.84 -19.37
N ASP A 6 3.51 -0.25 -19.22
CA ASP A 6 3.82 -1.23 -18.18
C ASP A 6 5.21 -1.84 -18.39
N LEU A 7 5.87 -2.13 -17.26
CA LEU A 7 7.21 -2.71 -17.17
C LEU A 7 8.34 -1.82 -17.72
N THR A 8 8.06 -0.58 -18.10
CA THR A 8 9.10 0.42 -18.38
C THR A 8 9.76 0.93 -17.10
N PRO A 9 11.02 1.39 -17.13
CA PRO A 9 11.68 1.97 -15.97
C PRO A 9 10.86 3.10 -15.32
N TYR A 10 10.77 3.07 -14.00
CA TYR A 10 10.08 4.10 -13.24
C TYR A 10 10.73 5.46 -13.44
N ALA A 11 9.92 6.48 -13.72
CA ALA A 11 10.40 7.81 -14.08
C ALA A 11 9.60 8.96 -13.42
N TYR A 12 8.62 8.65 -12.58
CA TYR A 12 7.77 9.69 -11.98
C TYR A 12 8.48 10.49 -10.89
N SER A 13 9.21 9.81 -9.99
CA SER A 13 10.06 10.46 -8.99
C SER A 13 11.54 10.14 -9.23
N PRO A 14 12.40 11.14 -9.51
CA PRO A 14 13.81 10.92 -9.80
C PRO A 14 14.63 10.47 -8.58
N GLU A 15 14.06 10.59 -7.38
CA GLU A 15 14.70 10.16 -6.13
C GLU A 15 14.66 8.63 -5.95
N VAL A 16 13.73 7.95 -6.65
CA VAL A 16 13.62 6.49 -6.61
C VAL A 16 14.73 5.89 -7.47
N THR A 17 15.59 5.09 -6.85
CA THR A 17 16.71 4.41 -7.51
C THR A 17 16.54 2.89 -7.40
N GLY A 18 17.20 2.16 -8.31
CA GLY A 18 17.14 0.69 -8.35
C GLY A 18 16.23 0.15 -9.46
N PRO A 19 16.00 -1.18 -9.49
CA PRO A 19 15.23 -1.84 -10.53
C PRO A 19 13.72 -1.66 -10.28
N VAL A 20 13.22 -0.44 -10.46
CA VAL A 20 11.79 -0.11 -10.30
C VAL A 20 11.15 0.08 -11.67
N VAL A 21 9.98 -0.53 -11.89
CA VAL A 21 9.25 -0.44 -13.15
C VAL A 21 7.79 0.00 -12.94
N ASN A 22 7.24 0.69 -13.92
CA ASN A 22 5.87 1.20 -13.91
C ASN A 22 4.86 0.07 -14.12
N VAL A 23 3.76 0.08 -13.37
CA VAL A 23 2.55 -0.71 -13.67
C VAL A 23 1.30 0.14 -13.48
N GLY A 24 0.38 0.14 -14.44
CA GLY A 24 -0.93 0.79 -14.28
C GLY A 24 -0.90 2.31 -14.32
N TRP A 25 0.13 2.91 -14.91
CA TRP A 25 0.22 4.36 -15.15
C TRP A 25 -0.55 4.74 -16.41
N LEU A 26 -1.87 4.59 -16.34
CA LEU A 26 -2.77 4.68 -17.50
C LEU A 26 -3.35 6.08 -17.70
N GLY A 27 -3.70 6.37 -18.96
CA GLY A 27 -4.35 7.60 -19.38
C GLY A 27 -5.17 7.39 -20.65
N PRO A 28 -5.84 8.44 -21.16
CA PRO A 28 -6.82 8.31 -22.24
C PRO A 28 -6.29 7.65 -23.52
N GLU A 29 -4.99 7.78 -23.79
CA GLU A 29 -4.34 7.24 -24.99
C GLU A 29 -3.61 5.91 -24.73
N SER A 30 -3.60 5.43 -23.48
CA SER A 30 -2.95 4.17 -23.13
C SER A 30 -3.62 2.99 -23.84
N ARG A 31 -2.79 2.13 -24.42
CA ARG A 31 -3.21 0.82 -24.91
C ARG A 31 -2.84 -0.20 -23.85
N PHE A 32 -3.84 -0.86 -23.29
CA PHE A 32 -3.65 -1.88 -22.27
C PHE A 32 -4.51 -3.10 -22.56
N GLU A 33 -4.07 -4.24 -22.07
CA GLU A 33 -4.85 -5.47 -22.17
C GLU A 33 -6.06 -5.39 -21.25
N VAL A 34 -7.18 -5.95 -21.70
CA VAL A 34 -8.39 -6.07 -20.88
C VAL A 34 -8.71 -7.52 -20.56
N GLY A 35 -9.24 -7.77 -19.38
CA GLY A 35 -9.66 -9.09 -18.94
C GLY A 35 -10.20 -9.09 -17.51
N GLU A 36 -10.87 -10.18 -17.16
CA GLU A 36 -11.27 -10.40 -15.77
C GLU A 36 -10.04 -10.61 -14.88
N PRO A 37 -10.03 -10.03 -13.67
CA PRO A 37 -8.93 -10.24 -12.72
C PRO A 37 -8.87 -11.71 -12.29
N GLU A 38 -7.65 -12.20 -12.06
CA GLU A 38 -7.44 -13.52 -11.46
C GLU A 38 -8.13 -13.60 -10.08
N PRO A 39 -8.67 -14.77 -9.67
CA PRO A 39 -9.35 -14.89 -8.38
C PRO A 39 -8.48 -14.42 -7.21
N GLY A 40 -9.02 -13.56 -6.34
CA GLY A 40 -8.32 -13.03 -5.18
C GLY A 40 -7.37 -11.86 -5.49
N PHE A 41 -7.09 -11.56 -6.75
CA PHE A 41 -6.16 -10.48 -7.13
C PHE A 41 -6.72 -9.10 -6.81
N ALA A 42 -8.00 -8.84 -7.12
CA ALA A 42 -8.62 -7.55 -6.85
C ALA A 42 -8.66 -7.25 -5.35
N GLU A 43 -8.99 -8.25 -4.53
CA GLU A 43 -9.03 -8.16 -3.07
C GLU A 43 -7.63 -7.93 -2.48
N ALA A 44 -6.63 -8.68 -2.96
CA ALA A 44 -5.24 -8.48 -2.55
C ALA A 44 -4.73 -7.08 -2.94
N LEU A 45 -5.06 -6.61 -4.15
CA LEU A 45 -4.69 -5.29 -4.63
C LEU A 45 -5.40 -4.18 -3.84
N SER A 46 -6.68 -4.36 -3.50
CA SER A 46 -7.46 -3.44 -2.65
C SER A 46 -6.74 -3.21 -1.31
N ALA A 47 -6.32 -4.30 -0.66
CA ALA A 47 -5.57 -4.21 0.60
C ALA A 47 -4.26 -3.41 0.41
N LEU A 48 -3.51 -3.65 -0.67
CA LEU A 48 -2.29 -2.89 -0.95
C LEU A 48 -2.55 -1.40 -1.17
N VAL A 49 -3.52 -1.02 -2.02
CA VAL A 49 -3.77 0.40 -2.33
C VAL A 49 -4.36 1.18 -1.17
N ARG A 50 -4.99 0.48 -0.23
CA ARG A 50 -5.55 1.05 0.99
C ARG A 50 -4.49 1.26 2.06
N PHE A 51 -3.61 0.27 2.23
CA PHE A 51 -2.74 0.19 3.38
C PHE A 51 -1.28 0.45 3.05
N HIS A 52 -0.75 -0.10 1.97
CA HIS A 52 0.67 0.00 1.59
C HIS A 52 0.98 1.20 0.69
N ARG A 53 0.41 2.35 1.04
CA ARG A 53 0.54 3.59 0.26
C ARG A 53 1.92 4.20 0.46
N VAL A 54 2.61 4.44 -0.64
CA VAL A 54 3.87 5.21 -0.70
C VAL A 54 3.67 6.47 -1.53
N ARG A 55 4.59 7.43 -1.41
CA ARG A 55 4.60 8.68 -2.20
C ARG A 55 3.24 9.39 -2.21
N VAL A 56 2.66 9.53 -1.01
CA VAL A 56 1.34 10.15 -0.81
C VAL A 56 1.36 11.63 -1.19
N THR A 57 0.36 12.07 -1.94
CA THR A 57 0.21 13.46 -2.40
C THR A 57 -0.91 14.18 -1.67
N ARG A 58 -0.85 15.53 -1.63
CA ARG A 58 -1.88 16.39 -1.01
C ARG A 58 -3.17 16.54 -1.82
N GLY A 59 -3.23 15.99 -3.03
CA GLY A 59 -4.40 16.02 -3.90
C GLY A 59 -4.71 14.65 -4.46
N TRP A 60 -5.80 14.57 -5.24
CA TRP A 60 -6.23 13.36 -5.93
C TRP A 60 -6.13 13.54 -7.44
N HIS A 61 -5.65 12.53 -8.12
CA HIS A 61 -5.73 12.41 -9.56
C HIS A 61 -7.08 11.79 -9.93
N PRO A 62 -7.87 12.41 -10.83
CA PRO A 62 -9.08 11.79 -11.33
C PRO A 62 -8.74 10.60 -12.25
N CYS A 63 -9.64 9.63 -12.33
CA CYS A 63 -9.62 8.69 -13.44
C CYS A 63 -9.97 9.43 -14.74
N ARG A 64 -9.06 9.36 -15.73
CA ARG A 64 -9.28 9.98 -17.05
C ARG A 64 -9.93 9.03 -18.07
N LEU A 65 -10.24 7.79 -17.66
CA LEU A 65 -10.86 6.76 -18.50
C LEU A 65 -12.39 6.71 -18.35
N CYS A 66 -12.95 7.11 -17.20
CA CYS A 66 -14.40 7.11 -16.95
C CYS A 66 -15.20 8.15 -17.76
N GLY A 67 -14.53 9.06 -18.46
CA GLY A 67 -15.18 10.13 -19.23
C GLY A 67 -15.75 11.26 -18.36
N PRO A 68 -16.48 12.21 -18.98
CA PRO A 68 -17.08 13.35 -18.29
C PRO A 68 -18.11 12.93 -17.23
N GLY A 69 -18.11 13.61 -16.08
CA GLY A 69 -19.07 13.37 -15.00
C GLY A 69 -18.70 12.24 -14.03
N ALA A 70 -17.51 11.65 -14.18
CA ALA A 70 -16.98 10.67 -13.24
C ALA A 70 -16.81 11.25 -11.83
N ALA A 71 -17.00 10.40 -10.82
CA ALA A 71 -16.82 10.77 -9.42
C ALA A 71 -15.40 11.27 -9.14
N TYR A 72 -15.28 12.28 -8.29
CA TYR A 72 -14.01 12.84 -7.83
C TYR A 72 -14.09 13.23 -6.35
N PRO A 73 -13.19 12.72 -5.49
CA PRO A 73 -12.15 11.73 -5.80
C PRO A 73 -12.75 10.37 -6.24
N VAL A 74 -11.90 9.52 -6.82
CA VAL A 74 -12.32 8.15 -7.16
C VAL A 74 -12.42 7.37 -5.85
N SER A 75 -13.57 6.72 -5.62
CA SER A 75 -13.78 5.79 -4.52
C SER A 75 -14.19 4.43 -5.09
N GLU A 76 -13.60 3.36 -4.55
CA GLU A 76 -14.03 1.99 -4.85
C GLU A 76 -14.57 1.29 -3.61
N PRO A 77 -15.66 0.50 -3.73
CA PRO A 77 -16.14 -0.34 -2.64
C PRO A 77 -15.08 -1.38 -2.23
N ASP A 78 -14.94 -1.59 -0.93
CA ASP A 78 -14.08 -2.60 -0.30
C ASP A 78 -14.80 -3.20 0.92
N GLY A 79 -15.66 -4.20 0.68
CA GLY A 79 -16.60 -4.71 1.68
C GLY A 79 -17.63 -3.65 2.08
N ASP A 80 -17.74 -3.37 3.39
CA ASP A 80 -18.63 -2.35 3.94
C ASP A 80 -18.03 -0.92 3.95
N GLU A 81 -16.84 -0.75 3.39
CA GLU A 81 -16.10 0.51 3.38
C GLU A 81 -15.77 0.96 1.95
N GLU A 82 -15.26 2.17 1.81
CA GLU A 82 -14.74 2.69 0.54
C GLU A 82 -13.25 3.01 0.65
N VAL A 83 -12.51 2.70 -0.41
CA VAL A 83 -11.11 3.13 -0.58
C VAL A 83 -11.05 4.34 -1.51
N THR A 84 -10.55 5.48 -1.02
CA THR A 84 -10.33 6.67 -1.83
C THR A 84 -8.98 6.62 -2.55
N LEU A 85 -9.00 6.76 -3.87
CA LEU A 85 -7.87 6.53 -4.77
C LEU A 85 -7.43 7.81 -5.49
N GLY A 86 -6.22 7.78 -6.04
CA GLY A 86 -5.61 8.86 -6.83
C GLY A 86 -4.65 9.75 -6.07
N SER A 87 -4.33 9.45 -4.82
CA SER A 87 -3.50 10.30 -3.95
C SER A 87 -2.22 9.62 -3.45
N ALA A 88 -1.84 8.48 -4.02
CA ALA A 88 -0.64 7.75 -3.64
C ALA A 88 -0.20 6.79 -4.73
N GLU A 89 0.93 6.15 -4.50
CA GLU A 89 1.42 4.97 -5.19
C GLU A 89 1.47 3.77 -4.25
N ILE A 90 1.74 2.59 -4.79
CA ILE A 90 2.14 1.38 -4.07
C ILE A 90 3.42 0.84 -4.69
N ASP A 91 4.26 0.22 -3.88
CA ASP A 91 5.41 -0.56 -4.33
C ASP A 91 5.16 -2.03 -4.03
N VAL A 92 5.23 -2.88 -5.06
CA VAL A 92 5.08 -4.33 -4.92
C VAL A 92 6.41 -5.00 -5.23
N PRO A 93 7.10 -5.56 -4.21
CA PRO A 93 8.32 -6.32 -4.43
C PRO A 93 8.07 -7.55 -5.30
N GLY A 94 8.89 -7.73 -6.32
CA GLY A 94 8.99 -8.93 -7.13
C GLY A 94 10.39 -9.55 -7.08
N THR A 95 10.65 -10.53 -7.94
CA THR A 95 11.96 -11.17 -8.02
C THR A 95 13.00 -10.25 -8.68
N GLY A 96 13.75 -9.51 -7.87
CA GLY A 96 14.82 -8.61 -8.34
C GLY A 96 14.33 -7.31 -8.98
N VAL A 97 13.05 -6.98 -8.82
CA VAL A 97 12.40 -5.78 -9.36
C VAL A 97 11.32 -5.30 -8.37
N VAL A 98 11.02 -4.01 -8.36
CA VAL A 98 9.86 -3.44 -7.66
C VAL A 98 8.89 -2.90 -8.70
N TYR A 99 7.61 -3.23 -8.57
CA TYR A 99 6.56 -2.68 -9.40
C TYR A 99 5.93 -1.48 -8.70
N ALA A 100 6.14 -0.29 -9.25
CA ALA A 100 5.55 0.95 -8.77
C ALA A 100 4.25 1.23 -9.54
N ALA A 101 3.13 1.33 -8.83
CA ALA A 101 1.83 1.59 -9.41
C ALA A 101 1.12 2.76 -8.71
N PRO A 102 0.38 3.63 -9.43
CA PRO A 102 -0.50 4.58 -8.76
C PRO A 102 -1.58 3.79 -8.03
N ASN A 103 -2.05 4.25 -6.87
CA ASN A 103 -3.11 3.53 -6.14
C ASN A 103 -4.44 3.49 -6.93
N LEU A 104 -4.59 4.32 -7.97
CA LEU A 104 -5.64 4.20 -8.99
C LEU A 104 -5.63 2.89 -9.79
N VAL A 105 -4.55 2.11 -9.74
CA VAL A 105 -4.46 0.80 -10.42
C VAL A 105 -5.60 -0.14 -10.02
N HIS A 106 -6.04 -0.09 -8.76
CA HIS A 106 -7.19 -0.89 -8.30
C HIS A 106 -8.47 -0.51 -9.06
N HIS A 107 -8.76 0.79 -9.18
CA HIS A 107 -9.88 1.29 -9.98
C HIS A 107 -9.78 0.85 -11.45
N TYR A 108 -8.59 0.90 -12.04
CA TYR A 108 -8.40 0.45 -13.42
C TYR A 108 -8.71 -1.04 -13.59
N VAL A 109 -8.27 -1.89 -12.65
CA VAL A 109 -8.57 -3.32 -12.66
C VAL A 109 -10.08 -3.56 -12.55
N VAL A 110 -10.75 -2.96 -11.55
CA VAL A 110 -12.15 -3.30 -11.24
C VAL A 110 -13.19 -2.59 -12.13
N ARG A 111 -12.88 -1.40 -12.67
CA ARG A 111 -13.82 -0.62 -13.51
C ARG A 111 -13.51 -0.65 -14.99
N HIS A 112 -12.23 -0.70 -15.34
CA HIS A 112 -11.79 -0.65 -16.72
C HIS A 112 -11.30 -2.00 -17.24
N HIS A 113 -11.45 -3.05 -16.43
CA HIS A 113 -10.98 -4.41 -16.73
C HIS A 113 -9.52 -4.42 -17.16
N TYR A 114 -8.72 -3.47 -16.69
CA TYR A 114 -7.30 -3.43 -17.00
C TYR A 114 -6.68 -4.73 -16.49
N ARG A 115 -6.07 -5.48 -17.40
CA ARG A 115 -5.32 -6.71 -17.12
C ARG A 115 -3.85 -6.35 -16.96
N PRO A 116 -3.32 -6.27 -15.72
CA PRO A 116 -1.93 -5.93 -15.51
C PRO A 116 -0.99 -7.04 -15.99
N PRO A 117 0.31 -6.75 -16.16
CA PRO A 117 1.29 -7.78 -16.47
C PRO A 117 1.23 -8.95 -15.48
N ALA A 118 1.24 -10.17 -15.99
CA ALA A 118 1.12 -11.37 -15.14
C ALA A 118 2.20 -11.47 -14.05
N VAL A 119 3.37 -10.86 -14.26
CA VAL A 119 4.45 -10.78 -13.25
C VAL A 119 4.06 -9.92 -12.04
N PHE A 120 3.29 -8.85 -12.26
CA PHE A 120 2.76 -8.00 -11.19
C PHE A 120 1.64 -8.72 -10.43
N VAL A 121 0.72 -9.36 -11.16
CA VAL A 121 -0.37 -10.14 -10.57
C VAL A 121 0.16 -11.22 -9.63
N ARG A 122 1.16 -12.00 -10.08
CA ARG A 122 1.81 -13.00 -9.24
C ARG A 122 2.50 -12.42 -8.01
N ALA A 123 3.14 -11.25 -8.13
CA ALA A 123 3.82 -10.62 -7.00
C ALA A 123 2.80 -10.16 -5.93
N VAL A 124 1.67 -9.58 -6.35
CA VAL A 124 0.59 -9.19 -5.43
C VAL A 124 0.00 -10.41 -4.72
N LEU A 125 -0.32 -11.48 -5.47
CA LEU A 125 -0.88 -12.71 -4.90
C LEU A 125 0.10 -13.40 -3.94
N ALA A 126 1.39 -13.50 -4.32
CA ALA A 126 2.42 -14.10 -3.47
C ALA A 126 2.58 -13.34 -2.14
N ARG A 127 2.53 -12.00 -2.17
CA ARG A 127 2.54 -11.19 -0.94
C ARG A 127 1.32 -11.46 -0.07
N ALA A 128 0.13 -11.56 -0.67
CA ALA A 128 -1.10 -11.85 0.07
C ALA A 128 -1.09 -13.25 0.70
N GLU A 129 -0.52 -14.25 0.01
CA GLU A 129 -0.34 -15.60 0.53
C GLU A 129 0.68 -15.66 1.67
N ALA A 130 1.85 -15.01 1.51
CA ALA A 130 2.86 -14.92 2.56
C ALA A 130 2.30 -14.29 3.84
N SER A 131 1.59 -13.18 3.70
CA SER A 131 0.89 -12.52 4.81
C SER A 131 -0.16 -13.43 5.46
N ALA A 132 -0.93 -14.19 4.67
CA ALA A 132 -1.89 -15.16 5.19
C ALA A 132 -1.22 -16.24 6.05
N GLY A 133 -0.13 -16.82 5.53
CA GLY A 133 0.60 -17.91 6.20
C GLY A 133 1.29 -17.45 7.48
N ALA A 134 1.88 -16.25 7.47
CA ALA A 134 2.60 -15.70 8.61
C ALA A 134 1.69 -15.14 9.72
N TRP A 135 0.44 -14.79 9.39
CA TRP A 135 -0.46 -14.07 10.30
C TRP A 135 -0.74 -14.83 11.62
N GLU A 136 -1.13 -16.10 11.53
CA GLU A 136 -1.55 -16.86 12.73
C GLU A 136 -0.41 -17.14 13.71
N GLU A 137 0.81 -17.31 13.21
CA GLU A 137 1.99 -17.44 14.05
C GLU A 137 2.38 -16.10 14.67
N THR A 138 2.44 -15.05 13.86
CA THR A 138 2.80 -13.70 14.32
C THR A 138 1.81 -13.16 15.36
N LYS A 139 0.50 -13.35 15.14
CA LYS A 139 -0.53 -12.96 16.10
C LYS A 139 -0.36 -13.67 17.45
N ARG A 140 0.10 -14.92 17.44
CA ARG A 140 0.38 -15.69 18.66
C ARG A 140 1.68 -15.25 19.35
N SER A 141 2.75 -14.99 18.59
CA SER A 141 4.03 -14.54 19.15
C SER A 141 3.95 -13.10 19.68
N LEU A 142 3.28 -12.21 18.95
CA LEU A 142 3.10 -10.80 19.27
C LEU A 142 1.74 -10.56 19.91
N SER A 143 1.49 -11.19 21.06
CA SER A 143 0.27 -10.96 21.84
C SER A 143 0.18 -9.53 22.41
N VAL A 144 -1.02 -9.06 22.76
CA VAL A 144 -1.21 -7.73 23.38
C VAL A 144 -0.33 -7.58 24.62
N GLY A 145 0.41 -6.47 24.70
CA GLY A 145 1.38 -6.18 25.76
C GLY A 145 2.81 -6.62 25.45
N THR A 146 3.05 -7.34 24.34
CA THR A 146 4.39 -7.74 23.94
C THR A 146 5.20 -6.49 23.54
N PRO A 147 6.35 -6.22 24.20
CA PRO A 147 7.27 -5.18 23.75
C PRO A 147 8.05 -5.67 22.55
N LEU A 148 8.30 -4.78 21.59
CA LEU A 148 9.12 -5.06 20.42
C LEU A 148 9.87 -3.81 19.98
N ARG A 149 10.85 -4.02 19.11
CA ARG A 149 11.64 -2.96 18.50
C ARG A 149 11.59 -3.13 17.00
N GLY A 150 11.35 -2.04 16.29
CA GLY A 150 11.34 -2.03 14.83
C GLY A 150 11.46 -0.61 14.30
N GLU A 151 11.17 -0.41 13.03
CA GLU A 151 11.47 0.84 12.35
C GLU A 151 10.23 1.43 11.70
N ILE A 152 10.03 2.73 11.85
CA ILE A 152 8.99 3.44 11.11
C ILE A 152 9.50 3.64 9.69
N HIS A 153 8.84 3.06 8.69
CA HIS A 153 9.26 3.18 7.29
C HIS A 153 8.38 4.13 6.48
N SER A 154 7.13 4.36 6.89
CA SER A 154 6.26 5.32 6.21
C SER A 154 5.15 5.88 7.12
N TYR A 155 4.52 6.96 6.67
CA TYR A 155 3.43 7.63 7.36
C TYR A 155 2.16 7.63 6.50
N HIS A 156 1.03 7.49 7.16
CA HIS A 156 -0.31 7.59 6.61
C HIS A 156 -1.13 8.60 7.42
N VAL A 157 -2.15 9.21 6.83
CA VAL A 157 -3.00 10.19 7.53
C VAL A 157 -3.66 9.63 8.79
N THR A 158 -3.76 8.30 8.92
CA THR A 158 -4.32 7.61 10.10
C THR A 158 -3.27 7.04 11.06
N GLY A 159 -1.97 7.06 10.73
CA GLY A 159 -0.93 6.47 11.58
C GLY A 159 0.39 6.20 10.86
N LEU A 160 1.26 5.41 11.48
CA LEU A 160 2.60 5.11 11.01
C LEU A 160 2.74 3.64 10.67
N TRP A 161 3.45 3.36 9.59
CA TRP A 161 3.80 2.01 9.19
C TRP A 161 5.14 1.60 9.77
N PHE A 162 5.18 0.36 10.26
CA PHE A 162 6.24 -0.15 11.10
C PHE A 162 6.75 -1.47 10.51
N ASP A 163 8.05 -1.56 10.30
CA ASP A 163 8.72 -2.80 9.92
C ASP A 163 8.97 -3.65 11.17
N LEU A 164 8.59 -4.92 11.09
CA LEU A 164 8.92 -5.94 12.06
C LEU A 164 10.00 -6.85 11.46
N PRO A 165 11.30 -6.66 11.79
CA PRO A 165 12.38 -7.43 11.18
C PRO A 165 12.23 -8.95 11.33
N ASP A 166 11.69 -9.39 12.47
CA ASP A 166 11.44 -10.80 12.77
C ASP A 166 10.13 -11.34 12.15
N HIS A 167 9.28 -10.45 11.63
CA HIS A 167 7.98 -10.77 11.04
C HIS A 167 7.74 -9.97 9.74
N PRO A 168 8.61 -10.11 8.71
CA PRO A 168 8.59 -9.24 7.52
C PRO A 168 7.35 -9.43 6.63
N ASP A 169 6.66 -10.56 6.77
CA ASP A 169 5.45 -10.89 6.01
C ASP A 169 4.15 -10.39 6.67
N VAL A 170 4.24 -9.84 7.88
CA VAL A 170 3.10 -9.29 8.61
C VAL A 170 3.26 -7.81 8.80
N ASP A 171 2.23 -7.07 8.41
CA ASP A 171 2.28 -5.63 8.52
C ASP A 171 2.07 -5.18 9.97
N ALA A 172 2.69 -4.06 10.34
CA ALA A 172 2.50 -3.43 11.63
C ALA A 172 2.24 -1.93 11.49
N PHE A 173 1.35 -1.42 12.36
CA PHE A 173 0.87 -0.05 12.26
C PHE A 173 0.63 0.56 13.62
N VAL A 174 1.03 1.82 13.75
CA VAL A 174 0.80 2.65 14.93
C VAL A 174 -0.29 3.67 14.59
N PRO A 175 -1.51 3.53 15.10
CA PRO A 175 -2.54 4.57 14.96
C PRO A 175 -2.04 5.92 15.48
N ASN A 176 -2.46 7.02 14.86
CA ASN A 176 -1.99 8.37 15.23
C ASN A 176 -2.20 8.71 16.71
N ASP A 177 -3.31 8.28 17.30
CA ASP A 177 -3.65 8.49 18.70
C ASP A 177 -2.81 7.64 19.66
N LEU A 178 -2.08 6.66 19.12
CA LEU A 178 -1.19 5.76 19.83
C LEU A 178 0.28 5.98 19.47
N TYR A 179 0.61 7.13 18.85
CA TYR A 179 1.98 7.59 18.68
C TYR A 179 2.24 8.74 19.65
N GLY A 180 3.01 8.48 20.71
CA GLY A 180 3.42 9.48 21.69
C GLY A 180 4.91 9.79 21.54
N PRO A 181 5.32 10.88 20.87
CA PRO A 181 6.69 11.32 21.00
C PRO A 181 6.78 11.95 22.38
N ASP A 182 7.58 11.40 23.28
CA ASP A 182 8.16 12.25 24.32
C ASP A 182 8.97 13.36 23.59
N GLY A 183 8.33 14.48 23.23
CA GLY A 183 9.00 15.71 22.82
C GLY A 183 8.71 16.34 21.44
N VAL A 184 7.60 16.08 20.73
CA VAL A 184 7.22 16.91 19.56
C VAL A 184 5.78 17.41 19.69
N GLY A 185 5.63 18.71 19.96
CA GLY A 185 4.33 19.37 20.03
C GLY A 185 3.69 19.51 18.67
N GLU A 186 2.42 19.09 18.55
CA GLU A 186 1.41 19.32 17.49
C GLU A 186 1.82 19.17 15.99
N ASN A 187 3.10 19.06 15.66
CA ASN A 187 3.62 19.23 14.32
C ASN A 187 4.28 17.94 13.81
N ARG A 188 3.64 17.35 12.81
CA ARG A 188 3.86 15.99 12.27
C ARG A 188 5.15 15.84 11.44
N GLU A 189 5.95 16.89 11.33
CA GLU A 189 7.12 16.98 10.44
C GLU A 189 8.40 16.32 11.01
N HIS A 190 8.37 15.80 12.24
CA HIS A 190 9.57 15.28 12.94
C HIS A 190 9.54 13.77 13.21
N VAL A 191 8.72 12.99 12.49
CA VAL A 191 8.80 11.52 12.59
C VAL A 191 10.13 11.05 12.01
N ALA A 192 10.93 10.37 12.83
CA ALA A 192 12.20 9.79 12.39
C ALA A 192 11.94 8.47 11.66
N PHE A 193 12.05 8.48 10.33
CA PHE A 193 11.98 7.28 9.51
C PHE A 193 13.30 6.49 9.56
N HIS A 194 13.21 5.16 9.49
CA HIS A 194 14.36 4.23 9.49
C HIS A 194 15.25 4.36 10.74
N VAL A 195 14.63 4.75 11.86
CA VAL A 195 15.26 4.75 13.19
C VAL A 195 14.57 3.69 14.03
N PRO A 196 15.31 2.83 14.76
CA PRO A 196 14.71 1.86 15.66
C PRO A 196 13.94 2.55 16.79
N VAL A 197 12.65 2.24 16.90
CA VAL A 197 11.75 2.72 17.95
C VAL A 197 11.20 1.54 18.74
N ASP A 198 11.08 1.72 20.06
CA ASP A 198 10.42 0.74 20.93
C ASP A 198 8.91 0.90 20.80
N ALA A 199 8.19 -0.23 20.72
CA ALA A 199 6.75 -0.28 20.58
C ALA A 199 6.16 -1.37 21.47
N VAL A 200 4.86 -1.29 21.72
CA VAL A 200 4.09 -2.32 22.42
C VAL A 200 2.89 -2.70 21.59
N VAL A 201 2.62 -3.99 21.46
CA VAL A 201 1.41 -4.49 20.80
C VAL A 201 0.18 -4.08 21.62
N VAL A 202 -0.77 -3.40 20.98
CA VAL A 202 -2.05 -3.00 21.57
C VAL A 202 -3.24 -3.75 21.01
N GLY A 203 -3.07 -4.43 19.88
CA GLY A 203 -4.14 -5.20 19.27
C GLY A 203 -3.74 -5.82 17.94
N HIS A 204 -4.74 -6.41 17.29
CA HIS A 204 -4.61 -7.10 16.01
C HIS A 204 -5.82 -6.81 15.13
N SER A 205 -5.60 -6.72 13.83
CA SER A 205 -6.66 -6.66 12.82
C SER A 205 -6.63 -7.94 12.00
N ASP A 206 -7.61 -8.82 12.19
CA ASP A 206 -7.71 -10.07 11.41
C ASP A 206 -8.07 -9.82 9.95
N ARG A 207 -8.91 -8.82 9.69
CA ARG A 207 -9.28 -8.40 8.33
C ARG A 207 -8.06 -7.92 7.55
N GLU A 208 -7.21 -7.11 8.20
CA GLU A 208 -6.04 -6.49 7.56
C GLU A 208 -4.75 -7.30 7.77
N ARG A 209 -4.82 -8.41 8.52
CA ARG A 209 -3.69 -9.24 8.95
C ARG A 209 -2.54 -8.41 9.49
N ARG A 210 -2.85 -7.54 10.45
CA ARG A 210 -1.95 -6.50 10.94
C ARG A 210 -1.84 -6.46 12.44
N VAL A 211 -0.62 -6.22 12.93
CA VAL A 211 -0.36 -5.89 14.34
C VAL A 211 -0.57 -4.39 14.57
N LEU A 212 -1.37 -4.04 15.58
CA LEU A 212 -1.54 -2.67 16.03
C LEU A 212 -0.58 -2.38 17.17
N LEU A 213 0.14 -1.28 17.04
CA LEU A 213 1.22 -0.89 17.94
C LEU A 213 0.90 0.45 18.61
N ARG A 214 1.47 0.63 19.80
CA ARG A 214 1.66 1.94 20.42
C ARG A 214 3.15 2.17 20.55
N VAL A 215 3.57 3.34 20.12
CA VAL A 215 4.94 3.85 20.23
C VAL A 215 4.93 4.98 21.23
#